data_AF-A0A0P4WL58-F1
#
_entry.id   AF-A0A0P4WL58-F1
#
_cell.length_a   1.000
_cell.length_b   1.000
_cell.length_c   1.000
_cell.angle_alpha   90.00
_cell.angle_beta   90.00
_cell.angle_gamma   90.00
#
_symmetry.space_group_name_H-M   'P 1'
#
loop_
_entity.id
_entity.type
_entity.pdbx_description
1 polymer ?
#
loop_
_entity_poly.entity_id
_entity_poly.type
_entity_poly.pdbx_seq_one_letter_code
_entity_poly.pdbx_strand_id
1 'polypeptide(L)'
;MEDTKDSNDWGGWGDRYSDHDSGSRDRYSSRSNVKPGDWDCPSCQFSNFASRTACFKCRTPKDGDSFGSGGRMGGGGGGIRDMRPGDWMCPKCQFHNFSSRGMCYKCNSPREEGGRSMGGGGGMNGPRSGMRAGDWECQQCQFHNFASRDQCFKCSSPK
;
A
#
# COMPACT_ATOMS: atom_id res chain seq x y z
N MET A 1 53.60 -23.76 -26.77
CA MET A 1 54.10 -24.39 -25.54
C MET A 1 55.35 -23.60 -25.22
N GLU A 2 55.38 -22.71 -24.24
CA GLU A 2 54.65 -22.67 -22.98
C GLU A 2 54.35 -21.23 -22.57
N ASP A 3 53.13 -21.02 -22.09
CA ASP A 3 52.78 -20.01 -21.09
C ASP A 3 53.53 -20.28 -19.79
N THR A 4 54.09 -19.27 -19.11
CA THR A 4 53.73 -18.98 -17.71
C THR A 4 54.38 -17.73 -17.11
N LYS A 5 53.51 -17.00 -16.39
CA LYS A 5 53.70 -16.29 -15.11
C LYS A 5 54.26 -14.87 -15.12
N ASP A 6 53.29 -13.96 -15.05
CA ASP A 6 53.28 -12.77 -14.20
C ASP A 6 53.99 -12.96 -12.85
N SER A 7 54.84 -11.99 -12.52
CA SER A 7 55.26 -11.72 -11.15
C SER A 7 55.22 -10.22 -10.90
N ASN A 8 54.28 -9.85 -10.03
CA ASN A 8 53.98 -8.55 -9.45
C ASN A 8 55.23 -7.77 -8.99
N ASP A 9 55.38 -6.56 -9.51
CA ASP A 9 56.30 -5.53 -9.02
C ASP A 9 55.46 -4.35 -8.50
N TRP A 10 55.15 -4.37 -7.19
CA TRP A 10 54.47 -3.26 -6.51
C TRP A 10 55.47 -2.52 -5.62
N GLY A 11 56.26 -1.65 -6.25
CA GLY A 11 57.07 -0.63 -5.58
C GLY A 11 56.91 0.71 -6.29
N GLY A 12 56.25 1.68 -5.68
CA GLY A 12 56.20 3.05 -6.20
C GLY A 12 55.04 3.88 -5.68
N TRP A 13 55.18 4.43 -4.48
CA TRP A 13 54.32 5.51 -3.98
C TRP A 13 54.68 6.79 -4.76
N GLY A 14 54.00 7.00 -5.89
CA GLY A 14 54.09 8.21 -6.68
C GLY A 14 53.08 9.25 -6.21
N ASP A 15 53.57 10.26 -5.51
CA ASP A 15 52.87 11.50 -5.20
C ASP A 15 52.40 12.22 -6.48
N ARG A 16 51.08 12.27 -6.74
CA ARG A 16 50.41 13.45 -7.32
C ARG A 16 48.88 13.30 -7.35
N TYR A 17 48.20 13.82 -6.34
CA TYR A 17 46.81 14.28 -6.47
C TYR A 17 46.68 15.58 -5.68
N SER A 18 46.91 16.68 -6.39
CA SER A 18 46.38 17.97 -6.00
C SER A 18 44.92 17.99 -6.40
N ASP A 19 44.05 17.51 -5.52
CA ASP A 19 42.62 17.82 -5.58
C ASP A 19 42.18 18.23 -4.18
N HIS A 20 42.14 19.55 -3.98
CA HIS A 20 41.32 20.16 -2.95
C HIS A 20 39.86 19.90 -3.33
N ASP A 21 39.29 18.77 -2.90
CA ASP A 21 37.85 18.68 -2.76
C ASP A 21 37.49 18.49 -1.29
N SER A 22 36.58 19.34 -0.86
CA SER A 22 36.11 19.45 0.51
C SER A 22 35.14 18.29 0.78
N GLY A 23 35.69 17.08 0.87
CA GLY A 23 34.97 15.82 1.10
C GLY A 23 34.41 15.71 2.50
N SER A 24 33.37 16.49 2.78
CA SER A 24 32.45 16.19 3.88
C SER A 24 31.81 14.83 3.61
N ARG A 25 31.89 13.91 4.59
CA ARG A 25 30.98 12.75 4.84
C ARG A 25 31.53 11.34 4.63
N ASP A 26 32.68 11.01 5.17
CA ASP A 26 32.96 9.60 5.54
C ASP A 26 32.40 9.27 6.93
N ARG A 27 31.06 9.36 7.09
CA ARG A 27 30.32 8.76 8.22
C ARG A 27 29.75 7.39 7.88
N TYR A 28 30.04 6.84 6.70
CA TYR A 28 29.38 5.63 6.21
C TYR A 28 30.11 4.31 6.53
N SER A 29 31.32 4.35 7.10
CA SER A 29 32.14 3.12 7.23
C SER A 29 32.19 2.48 8.62
N SER A 30 31.18 2.67 9.50
CA SER A 30 31.19 2.02 10.83
C SER A 30 29.83 1.72 11.48
N ARG A 31 28.75 1.55 10.70
CA ARG A 31 27.47 1.02 11.22
C ARG A 31 27.09 -0.28 10.50
N SER A 32 27.90 -1.30 10.73
CA SER A 32 27.72 -2.68 10.26
C SER A 32 26.54 -3.42 10.92
N ASN A 33 25.36 -2.80 10.97
CA ASN A 33 24.08 -3.40 11.35
C ASN A 33 22.85 -2.69 10.72
N VAL A 34 23.05 -1.81 9.74
CA VAL A 34 21.93 -1.25 8.98
C VAL A 34 21.56 -2.29 7.92
N LYS A 35 20.38 -2.92 8.07
CA LYS A 35 19.86 -3.81 7.02
C LYS A 35 19.86 -3.06 5.69
N PRO A 36 20.24 -3.70 4.58
CA PRO A 36 20.20 -3.06 3.27
C PRO A 36 18.84 -2.38 3.04
N GLY A 37 18.88 -1.05 2.83
CA GLY A 37 17.72 -0.21 2.58
C GLY A 37 17.25 0.66 3.75
N ASP A 38 17.58 0.32 5.00
CA ASP A 38 17.25 1.16 6.17
C ASP A 38 18.01 2.49 6.09
N TRP A 39 17.40 3.58 6.56
CA TRP A 39 17.91 4.94 6.37
C TRP A 39 17.80 5.79 7.64
N ASP A 40 18.84 6.55 7.93
CA ASP A 40 18.86 7.50 9.03
C ASP A 40 18.23 8.83 8.59
N CYS A 41 17.30 9.36 9.40
CA CYS A 41 16.66 10.62 9.09
C CYS A 41 17.67 11.79 9.07
N PRO A 42 17.69 12.64 8.02
CA PRO A 42 18.65 13.75 7.94
C PRO A 42 18.35 14.84 8.97
N SER A 43 17.08 15.03 9.36
CA SER A 43 16.69 16.09 10.31
C SER A 43 16.85 15.69 11.78
N CYS A 44 16.66 14.42 12.14
CA CYS A 44 16.62 13.99 13.54
C CYS A 44 17.47 12.76 13.86
N GLN A 45 18.20 12.23 12.88
CA GLN A 45 19.08 11.06 12.99
C GLN A 45 18.40 9.75 13.42
N PHE A 46 17.07 9.71 13.49
CA PHE A 46 16.34 8.49 13.83
C PHE A 46 16.44 7.48 12.68
N SER A 47 16.84 6.25 12.99
CA SER A 47 16.92 5.14 12.02
C SER A 47 15.52 4.65 11.63
N ASN A 48 15.25 4.64 10.33
CA ASN A 48 13.97 4.23 9.75
C ASN A 48 14.16 2.96 8.93
N PHE A 49 13.14 2.12 8.92
CA PHE A 49 13.10 0.95 8.04
C PHE A 49 13.07 1.37 6.56
N ALA A 50 13.67 0.54 5.71
CA ALA A 50 13.77 0.73 4.27
C ALA A 50 12.47 1.04 3.55
N SER A 51 11.37 0.45 4.05
CA SER A 51 10.02 0.61 3.50
C SER A 51 9.39 1.96 3.80
N ARG A 52 9.99 2.78 4.67
CA ARG A 52 9.45 4.08 5.04
C ARG A 52 9.91 5.15 4.06
N THR A 53 8.95 5.92 3.56
CA THR A 53 9.17 7.11 2.70
C THR A 53 9.34 8.40 3.51
N ALA A 54 9.06 8.37 4.81
CA ALA A 54 9.22 9.48 5.74
C ALA A 54 9.63 9.00 7.14
N CYS A 55 10.32 9.87 7.88
CA CYS A 55 10.83 9.56 9.21
C CYS A 55 9.67 9.25 10.17
N PHE A 56 9.78 8.17 10.94
CA PHE A 56 8.79 7.80 11.94
C PHE A 56 8.64 8.87 13.04
N LYS A 57 9.75 9.50 13.44
CA LYS A 57 9.80 10.45 14.55
C LYS A 57 9.35 11.86 14.15
N CYS A 58 9.87 12.40 13.04
CA CYS A 58 9.65 13.81 12.67
C CYS A 58 9.05 14.02 11.28
N ARG A 59 8.68 12.95 10.57
CA ARG A 59 8.05 13.01 9.23
C ARG A 59 8.89 13.61 8.10
N THR A 60 10.17 13.93 8.33
CA THR A 60 11.08 14.32 7.25
C THR A 60 11.08 13.27 6.13
N PRO A 61 10.91 13.67 4.87
CA PRO A 61 11.01 12.75 3.74
C PRO A 61 12.42 12.17 3.63
N LYS A 62 12.55 11.00 3.01
CA LYS A 62 13.85 10.41 2.70
C LYS A 62 14.53 11.24 1.59
N ASP A 63 15.77 11.66 1.79
CA ASP A 63 16.52 12.39 0.77
C ASP A 63 16.73 11.49 -0.46
N GLY A 64 16.19 11.90 -1.61
CA GLY A 64 16.26 11.15 -2.87
C GLY A 64 14.95 11.13 -3.68
N ASP A 65 13.81 11.50 -3.09
CA ASP A 65 12.53 11.56 -3.81
C ASP A 65 12.33 12.90 -4.55
N SER A 66 13.31 13.28 -5.40
CA SER A 66 13.05 14.16 -6.54
C SER A 66 12.64 13.27 -7.71
N PHE A 67 11.35 13.31 -8.07
CA PHE A 67 10.70 12.66 -9.21
C PHE A 67 11.65 11.99 -10.24
N GLY A 68 11.85 10.68 -10.11
CA GLY A 68 12.67 9.89 -11.03
C GLY A 68 12.54 8.37 -10.80
N SER A 69 11.54 7.77 -11.47
CA SER A 69 11.51 6.40 -11.98
C SER A 69 12.20 5.28 -11.18
N GLY A 70 11.40 4.48 -10.46
CA GLY A 70 11.70 3.06 -10.24
C GLY A 70 11.64 2.57 -8.80
N GLY A 71 10.45 2.11 -8.39
CA GLY A 71 10.35 1.05 -7.38
C GLY A 71 9.73 1.42 -6.04
N ARG A 72 8.42 1.11 -5.95
CA ARG A 72 7.67 0.75 -4.72
C ARG A 72 7.31 1.92 -3.79
N MET A 73 6.43 2.76 -4.33
CA MET A 73 5.60 3.72 -3.61
C MET A 73 4.67 2.98 -2.63
N GLY A 74 5.07 2.93 -1.37
CA GLY A 74 4.14 2.66 -0.27
C GLY A 74 3.26 3.89 -0.05
N GLY A 75 2.01 3.81 -0.52
CA GLY A 75 0.91 4.66 -0.04
C GLY A 75 0.48 5.76 -1.01
N GLY A 76 -0.71 5.58 -1.60
CA GLY A 76 -1.42 6.63 -2.32
C GLY A 76 -1.21 6.56 -3.83
N GLY A 77 -1.98 5.70 -4.49
CA GLY A 77 -1.89 5.52 -5.94
C GLY A 77 -1.88 4.05 -6.31
N GLY A 78 -2.81 3.28 -5.75
CA GLY A 78 -3.20 2.04 -6.41
C GLY A 78 -3.81 2.48 -7.74
N GLY A 79 -3.04 2.34 -8.81
CA GLY A 79 -3.63 2.34 -10.14
C GLY A 79 -4.79 1.35 -10.14
N ILE A 80 -5.71 1.53 -11.09
CA ILE A 80 -6.93 0.74 -11.30
C ILE A 80 -6.70 -0.80 -11.33
N ARG A 81 -5.43 -1.24 -11.34
CA ARG A 81 -4.95 -2.61 -11.41
C ARG A 81 -4.99 -3.39 -10.09
N ASP A 82 -5.01 -2.74 -8.93
CA ASP A 82 -4.99 -3.41 -7.61
C ASP A 82 -6.33 -3.31 -6.83
N MET A 83 -7.38 -2.74 -7.44
CA MET A 83 -8.70 -2.63 -6.81
C MET A 83 -9.42 -3.98 -6.84
N ARG A 84 -9.84 -4.47 -5.67
CA ARG A 84 -10.73 -5.63 -5.61
C ARG A 84 -12.11 -5.24 -6.14
N PRO A 85 -12.86 -6.19 -6.74
CA PRO A 85 -14.24 -5.93 -7.13
C PRO A 85 -15.04 -5.34 -5.97
N GLY A 86 -15.66 -4.18 -6.23
CA GLY A 86 -16.46 -3.44 -5.26
C GLY A 86 -15.72 -2.38 -4.45
N ASP A 87 -14.38 -2.37 -4.43
CA ASP A 87 -13.63 -1.25 -3.87
C ASP A 87 -13.94 0.03 -4.67
N TRP A 88 -13.82 1.18 -4.02
CA TRP A 88 -14.19 2.46 -4.64
C TRP A 88 -13.21 3.57 -4.32
N MET A 89 -13.00 4.45 -5.30
CA MET A 89 -12.19 5.64 -5.14
C MET A 89 -13.07 6.78 -4.66
N CYS A 90 -12.63 7.49 -3.62
CA CYS A 90 -13.35 8.65 -3.14
C CYS A 90 -13.28 9.77 -4.18
N PRO A 91 -14.42 10.33 -4.63
CA PRO A 91 -14.45 11.39 -5.64
C PRO A 91 -13.79 12.68 -5.16
N LYS A 92 -13.92 13.00 -3.86
CA LYS A 92 -13.44 14.26 -3.28
C LYS A 92 -11.92 14.29 -3.05
N CYS A 93 -11.34 13.16 -2.64
CA CYS A 93 -9.94 13.12 -2.21
C CYS A 93 -9.12 12.00 -2.86
N GLN A 94 -9.71 11.27 -3.82
CA GLN A 94 -9.08 10.18 -4.57
C GLN A 94 -8.45 9.11 -3.69
N PHE A 95 -8.97 8.93 -2.47
CA PHE A 95 -8.54 7.89 -1.55
C PHE A 95 -9.25 6.57 -1.88
N HIS A 96 -8.49 5.47 -1.92
CA HIS A 96 -9.03 4.12 -2.09
C HIS A 96 -9.78 3.66 -0.84
N ASN A 97 -10.99 3.16 -1.00
CA ASN A 97 -11.80 2.62 0.08
C ASN A 97 -12.24 1.19 -0.24
N PHE A 98 -12.26 0.34 0.78
CA PHE A 98 -12.77 -1.03 0.65
C PHE A 98 -14.26 -1.04 0.38
N SER A 99 -14.71 -2.04 -0.38
CA SER A 99 -16.10 -2.29 -0.76
C SER A 99 -17.10 -2.31 0.39
N SER A 100 -16.65 -2.72 1.58
CA SER A 100 -17.46 -2.76 2.80
C SER A 100 -17.80 -1.38 3.38
N ARG A 101 -17.14 -0.31 2.93
CA ARG A 101 -17.32 1.04 3.47
C ARG A 101 -18.30 1.85 2.64
N GLY A 102 -19.31 2.43 3.31
CA GLY A 102 -20.21 3.42 2.74
C GLY A 102 -19.69 4.87 2.78
N MET A 103 -18.64 5.13 3.56
CA MET A 103 -18.04 6.46 3.74
C MET A 103 -16.53 6.41 3.53
N CYS A 104 -15.95 7.49 3.02
CA CYS A 104 -14.53 7.58 2.78
C CYS A 104 -13.75 7.60 4.11
N TYR A 105 -12.76 6.73 4.27
CA TYR A 105 -11.93 6.67 5.47
C TYR A 105 -11.15 7.96 5.73
N LYS A 106 -10.77 8.69 4.68
CA LYS A 106 -9.93 9.89 4.78
C LYS A 106 -10.73 11.17 5.05
N CYS A 107 -11.87 11.36 4.39
CA CYS A 107 -12.62 12.63 4.44
C CYS A 107 -14.10 12.46 4.79
N ASN A 108 -14.52 11.26 5.17
CA ASN A 108 -15.89 10.93 5.59
C ASN A 108 -17.00 11.25 4.57
N SER A 109 -16.65 11.48 3.30
CA SER A 109 -17.65 11.71 2.26
C SER A 109 -18.38 10.41 1.91
N PRO A 110 -19.68 10.47 1.60
CA PRO A 110 -20.43 9.28 1.20
C PRO A 110 -19.88 8.72 -0.12
N ARG A 111 -20.04 7.41 -0.31
CA ARG A 111 -19.84 6.75 -1.60
C ARG A 111 -20.90 7.25 -2.59
N GLU A 112 -20.49 7.62 -3.79
CA GLU A 112 -21.42 8.06 -4.84
C GLU A 112 -22.31 6.89 -5.28
N GLU A 113 -23.62 7.11 -5.40
CA GLU A 113 -24.59 6.08 -5.77
C GLU A 113 -24.46 5.55 -7.21
N GLY A 114 -23.50 6.02 -8.00
CA GLY A 114 -23.28 5.58 -9.38
C GLY A 114 -22.57 4.21 -9.53
N GLY A 115 -22.10 3.62 -8.42
CA GLY A 115 -21.40 2.34 -8.39
C GLY A 115 -22.24 1.19 -7.83
N ARG A 116 -23.54 1.15 -8.16
CA ARG A 116 -24.32 -0.09 -8.02
C ARG A 116 -23.72 -1.08 -9.01
N SER A 117 -22.79 -1.91 -8.55
CA SER A 117 -22.49 -3.16 -9.22
C SER A 117 -23.75 -4.01 -9.12
N MET A 118 -24.72 -3.74 -9.99
CA MET A 118 -25.67 -4.75 -10.42
C MET A 118 -24.83 -5.78 -11.17
N GLY A 119 -24.31 -6.74 -10.41
CA GLY A 119 -24.00 -8.03 -10.98
C GLY A 119 -25.32 -8.66 -11.41
N GLY A 120 -25.60 -8.62 -12.71
CA GLY A 120 -26.48 -9.54 -13.40
C GLY A 120 -27.97 -9.26 -13.29
N GLY A 121 -28.54 -8.69 -14.35
CA GLY A 121 -29.95 -8.88 -14.65
C GLY A 121 -30.25 -10.35 -14.98
N GLY A 122 -31.49 -10.77 -14.74
CA GLY A 122 -32.01 -12.01 -15.29
C GLY A 122 -33.12 -12.63 -14.46
N GLY A 123 -34.35 -12.48 -14.95
CA GLY A 123 -35.34 -13.55 -14.86
C GLY A 123 -36.17 -13.61 -13.60
N MET A 124 -37.46 -13.37 -13.77
CA MET A 124 -38.48 -14.03 -12.97
C MET A 124 -38.18 -15.55 -12.92
N ASN A 125 -38.33 -16.17 -11.74
CA ASN A 125 -38.34 -17.63 -11.50
C ASN A 125 -36.99 -18.38 -11.38
N GLY A 126 -36.26 -18.19 -10.28
CA GLY A 126 -35.21 -19.13 -9.86
C GLY A 126 -34.71 -18.89 -8.42
N PRO A 127 -34.39 -19.95 -7.64
CA PRO A 127 -33.98 -19.80 -6.25
C PRO A 127 -32.63 -19.07 -6.16
N ARG A 128 -32.62 -17.95 -5.43
CA ARG A 128 -31.46 -17.07 -5.27
C ARG A 128 -30.32 -17.79 -4.55
N SER A 129 -29.28 -18.13 -5.31
CA SER A 129 -28.07 -18.80 -4.83
C SER A 129 -27.37 -17.94 -3.78
N GLY A 130 -27.24 -18.46 -2.55
CA GLY A 130 -26.63 -17.77 -1.41
C GLY A 130 -27.40 -17.89 -0.09
N MET A 131 -28.67 -18.33 -0.12
CA MET A 131 -29.46 -18.63 1.08
C MET A 131 -29.28 -20.09 1.51
N ARG A 132 -29.03 -20.33 2.81
CA ARG A 132 -29.07 -21.68 3.37
C ARG A 132 -30.52 -22.10 3.56
N ALA A 133 -30.75 -23.41 3.68
CA ALA A 133 -32.08 -23.93 4.00
C ALA A 133 -32.60 -23.29 5.30
N GLY A 134 -33.79 -22.66 5.20
CA GLY A 134 -34.44 -21.98 6.32
C GLY A 134 -34.15 -20.47 6.41
N ASP A 135 -33.15 -19.95 5.71
CA ASP A 135 -32.95 -18.50 5.62
C ASP A 135 -34.13 -17.86 4.89
N TRP A 136 -34.51 -16.64 5.30
CA TRP A 136 -35.68 -15.94 4.77
C TRP A 136 -35.39 -14.47 4.48
N GLU A 137 -35.96 -13.95 3.39
CA GLU A 137 -35.88 -12.54 3.04
C GLU A 137 -37.09 -11.79 3.65
N CYS A 138 -36.82 -10.69 4.35
CA CYS A 138 -37.89 -9.87 4.92
C CYS A 138 -38.74 -9.24 3.82
N GLN A 139 -40.06 -9.47 3.84
CA GLN A 139 -40.97 -8.93 2.83
C GLN A 139 -41.13 -7.40 2.89
N GLN A 140 -40.79 -6.77 4.02
CA GLN A 140 -40.90 -5.32 4.19
C GLN A 140 -39.69 -4.55 3.66
N CYS A 141 -38.48 -5.11 3.81
CA CYS A 141 -37.23 -4.39 3.52
C CYS A 141 -36.19 -5.19 2.71
N GLN A 142 -36.54 -6.40 2.28
CA GLN A 142 -35.72 -7.34 1.51
C GLN A 142 -34.36 -7.68 2.16
N PHE A 143 -34.24 -7.48 3.47
CA PHE A 143 -33.06 -7.86 4.22
C PHE A 143 -33.02 -9.37 4.42
N HIS A 144 -31.88 -10.00 4.15
CA HIS A 144 -31.64 -11.41 4.41
C HIS A 144 -31.60 -11.68 5.93
N ASN A 145 -32.37 -12.64 6.40
CA ASN A 145 -32.34 -13.10 7.80
C ASN A 145 -31.97 -14.58 7.85
N PHE A 146 -31.14 -14.95 8.82
CA PHE A 146 -30.78 -16.34 9.05
C PHE A 146 -31.97 -17.14 9.60
N ALA A 147 -32.01 -18.44 9.28
CA ALA A 147 -33.07 -19.37 9.67
C ALA A 147 -33.44 -19.38 11.15
N SER A 148 -32.50 -19.04 12.03
CA SER A 148 -32.69 -18.99 13.47
C SER A 148 -33.46 -17.76 13.97
N ARG A 149 -33.80 -16.81 13.09
CA ARG A 149 -34.53 -15.60 13.48
C ARG A 149 -36.00 -15.69 13.12
N ASP A 150 -36.86 -15.32 14.07
CA ASP A 150 -38.31 -15.16 13.83
C ASP A 150 -38.71 -13.72 13.47
N GLN A 151 -37.77 -12.78 13.59
CA GLN A 151 -37.97 -11.36 13.26
C GLN A 151 -36.79 -10.81 12.46
N CYS A 152 -37.07 -9.81 11.62
CA CYS A 152 -36.09 -9.21 10.76
C CYS A 152 -35.06 -8.45 11.58
N PHE A 153 -33.77 -8.71 11.35
CA PHE A 153 -32.68 -8.02 12.04
C PHE A 153 -32.69 -6.49 11.80
N LYS A 154 -33.21 -6.05 10.66
CA LYS A 154 -33.22 -4.63 10.26
C LYS A 154 -34.45 -3.87 10.73
N CYS A 155 -35.64 -4.46 10.63
CA CYS A 155 -36.91 -3.76 10.87
C CYS A 155 -37.85 -4.47 11.87
N SER A 156 -37.41 -5.57 12.48
CA SER A 156 -38.16 -6.36 13.46
C SER A 156 -39.48 -6.96 12.97
N SER A 157 -39.81 -6.83 11.68
CA SER A 157 -40.98 -7.47 11.09
C SER A 157 -40.86 -9.00 11.21
N PRO A 158 -41.96 -9.72 11.49
CA PRO A 158 -41.93 -11.17 11.59
C PRO A 158 -41.54 -11.81 10.24
N LYS A 159 -41.06 -13.06 10.32
CA LYS A 159 -40.77 -13.86 9.13
C LYS A 159 -41.99 -14.15 8.26
#